data_AF-A0A8C9PAG5-F1
#
_entry.id   AF-A0A8C9PAG5-F1
#
_cell.length_a   1.000
_cell.length_b   1.000
_cell.length_c   1.000
_cell.angle_alpha   90.00
_cell.angle_beta   90.00
_cell.angle_gamma   90.00
#
_symmetry.space_group_name_H-M   'P 1'
#
loop_
_entity.id
_entity.type
_entity.pdbx_description
1 polymer ?
#
loop_
_entity_poly.entity_id
_entity_poly.type
_entity_poly.pdbx_seq_one_letter_code
_entity_poly.pdbx_strand_id
1 'polypeptide(L)'
;MKLLTRARSFSRFYSIKVVPQIKGTTAPAGVTLHPQDLEFTKLPNGLVIASLVNYAPASRIGLYIKAGTSHLLCLASSLTTKGASSFKITQGIEASDGKLSVTGKWSACRMMVTF
;
A
#
# COMPACT_ATOMS: atom_id res chain seq x y z
N MET A 1 34.50 -60.53 -0.24
CA MET A 1 33.32 -59.65 -0.46
C MET A 1 33.58 -58.38 0.37
N LYS A 2 34.04 -57.26 -0.23
CA LYS A 2 33.24 -56.05 -0.60
C LYS A 2 32.20 -55.70 0.48
N LEU A 3 32.09 -54.51 1.08
CA LEU A 3 32.55 -53.14 0.83
C LEU A 3 32.31 -52.38 2.16
N LEU A 4 33.33 -51.75 2.77
CA LEU A 4 33.12 -50.78 3.84
C LEU A 4 33.38 -49.38 3.29
N THR A 5 32.36 -48.81 2.64
CA THR A 5 32.39 -47.42 2.16
C THR A 5 31.93 -46.50 3.28
N ARG A 6 32.86 -46.06 4.12
CA ARG A 6 32.60 -44.96 5.06
C ARG A 6 32.69 -43.64 4.31
N ALA A 7 31.57 -43.19 3.75
CA ALA A 7 31.46 -41.86 3.17
C ALA A 7 31.57 -40.81 4.30
N ARG A 8 32.75 -40.23 4.48
CA ARG A 8 32.89 -38.94 5.20
C ARG A 8 32.32 -37.87 4.28
N SER A 9 31.06 -37.49 4.50
CA SER A 9 30.51 -36.25 3.96
C SER A 9 31.21 -35.08 4.67
N PHE A 10 32.32 -34.62 4.09
CA PHE A 10 32.89 -33.33 4.45
C PHE A 10 32.01 -32.27 3.79
N SER A 11 31.09 -31.69 4.56
CA SER A 11 30.37 -30.51 4.10
C SER A 11 31.39 -29.40 3.86
N ARG A 12 31.65 -29.11 2.58
CA ARG A 12 32.44 -27.98 2.14
C ARG A 12 31.64 -26.73 2.51
N PHE A 13 31.89 -26.17 3.69
CA PHE A 13 31.33 -24.87 4.06
C PHE A 13 31.99 -23.82 3.16
N TYR A 14 31.24 -23.34 2.17
CA TYR A 14 31.62 -22.15 1.43
C TYR A 14 31.45 -20.96 2.37
N SER A 15 32.56 -20.44 2.89
CA SER A 15 32.57 -19.12 3.55
C SER A 15 32.13 -18.08 2.52
N ILE A 16 30.95 -17.50 2.71
CA ILE A 16 30.61 -16.21 2.11
C ILE A 16 31.63 -15.21 2.67
N LYS A 17 32.52 -14.75 1.80
CA LYS A 17 33.34 -13.56 2.06
C LYS A 17 32.39 -12.38 2.05
N VAL A 18 31.85 -12.03 3.22
CA VAL A 18 31.13 -10.77 3.43
C VAL A 18 32.11 -9.65 3.12
N VAL A 19 31.83 -8.91 2.05
CA VAL A 19 32.49 -7.65 1.74
C VAL A 19 32.22 -6.69 2.91
N PRO A 20 33.24 -6.01 3.47
CA PRO A 20 33.03 -4.99 4.47
C PRO A 20 32.00 -3.99 3.98
N GLN A 21 30.86 -3.91 4.66
CA GLN A 21 29.87 -2.87 4.43
C GLN A 21 30.58 -1.52 4.54
N ILE A 22 30.66 -0.83 3.41
CA ILE A 22 31.23 0.51 3.33
C ILE A 22 30.32 1.38 4.20
N LYS A 23 30.94 1.86 5.28
CA LYS A 23 30.45 2.85 6.23
C LYS A 23 29.50 3.82 5.54
N GLY A 24 28.27 3.88 6.06
CA GLY A 24 27.17 4.64 5.51
C GLY A 24 27.59 6.02 5.03
N THR A 25 27.35 6.27 3.75
CA THR A 25 27.17 7.64 3.28
C THR A 25 25.80 8.05 3.79
N THR A 26 25.80 8.80 4.89
CA THR A 26 24.68 9.61 5.33
C THR A 26 24.11 10.31 4.11
N ALA A 27 22.86 9.97 3.76
CA ALA A 27 22.07 10.80 2.87
C ALA A 27 22.16 12.26 3.39
N PRO A 28 22.30 13.25 2.50
CA PRO A 28 22.52 14.64 2.90
C PRO A 28 21.47 15.08 3.93
N ALA A 29 21.97 15.78 4.94
CA ALA A 29 21.24 16.28 6.09
C ALA A 29 19.81 16.72 5.72
N GLY A 30 18.85 16.10 6.41
CA GLY A 30 17.43 16.31 6.18
C GLY A 30 17.06 17.77 6.26
N VAL A 31 16.55 18.29 5.15
CA VAL A 31 15.69 19.47 5.17
C VAL A 31 14.54 19.10 6.10
N THR A 32 14.41 19.80 7.22
CA THR A 32 13.21 19.71 8.06
C THR A 32 12.07 20.31 7.25
N LEU A 33 11.35 19.46 6.52
CA LEU A 33 10.17 19.88 5.77
C LEU A 33 9.14 20.32 6.79
N HIS A 34 8.70 21.58 6.69
CA HIS A 34 7.63 22.08 7.54
C HIS A 34 6.38 21.22 7.29
N PRO A 35 5.74 20.70 8.35
CA PRO A 35 4.44 20.04 8.21
C PRO A 35 3.50 20.99 7.47
N GLN A 36 2.97 20.58 6.33
CA GLN A 36 1.96 21.37 5.63
C GLN A 36 0.64 21.26 6.40
N ASP A 37 -0.12 22.35 6.40
CA ASP A 37 -1.46 22.34 6.98
C ASP A 37 -2.43 21.55 6.11
N LEU A 38 -3.54 21.13 6.72
CA LEU A 38 -4.61 20.45 6.02
C LEU A 38 -5.36 21.47 5.15
N GLU A 39 -5.27 21.31 3.84
CA GLU A 39 -6.07 22.09 2.90
C GLU A 39 -7.50 21.56 2.88
N PHE A 40 -8.47 22.43 3.20
CA PHE A 40 -9.88 22.08 3.29
C PHE A 40 -10.72 22.97 2.37
N THR A 41 -11.41 22.35 1.41
CA THR A 41 -12.29 23.04 0.46
C THR A 41 -13.68 22.44 0.52
N LYS A 42 -14.69 23.29 0.70
CA LYS A 42 -16.10 22.90 0.61
C LYS A 42 -16.68 23.44 -0.69
N LEU A 43 -17.11 22.53 -1.55
CA LEU A 43 -17.78 22.86 -2.80
C LEU A 43 -19.22 23.34 -2.52
N PRO A 44 -19.81 24.17 -3.40
CA PRO A 44 -21.18 24.68 -3.23
C PRO A 44 -22.24 23.57 -3.25
N ASN A 45 -21.93 22.41 -3.83
CA ASN A 45 -22.77 21.22 -3.80
C ASN A 45 -22.75 20.47 -2.44
N GLY A 46 -21.98 20.94 -1.46
CA GLY A 46 -21.84 20.34 -0.15
C GLY A 46 -20.75 19.25 -0.05
N LEU A 47 -20.04 18.93 -1.14
CA LEU A 47 -18.91 18.01 -1.11
C LEU A 47 -17.71 18.67 -0.42
N VAL A 48 -17.04 17.88 0.42
CA VAL A 48 -15.87 18.29 1.18
C VAL A 48 -14.64 17.61 0.62
N ILE A 49 -13.64 18.39 0.23
CA ILE A 49 -12.33 17.93 -0.22
C ILE A 49 -11.33 18.36 0.85
N ALA A 50 -10.58 17.40 1.37
CA ALA A 50 -9.51 17.63 2.32
C ALA A 50 -8.24 16.93 1.82
N SER A 51 -7.14 17.65 1.72
CA SER A 51 -5.86 17.13 1.25
C SER A 51 -4.72 17.58 2.14
N LEU A 52 -3.79 16.67 2.43
CA LEU A 52 -2.62 16.93 3.24
C LEU A 52 -1.38 16.43 2.50
N VAL A 53 -0.41 17.30 2.29
CA VAL A 53 0.90 16.91 1.74
C VAL A 53 1.76 16.38 2.88
N ASN A 54 1.92 15.06 2.91
CA ASN A 54 2.62 14.36 4.00
C ASN A 54 4.09 14.04 3.67
N TYR A 55 4.61 14.44 2.50
CA TYR A 55 5.96 14.08 2.00
C TYR A 55 6.34 12.59 2.08
N ALA A 56 5.35 11.72 2.28
CA ALA A 56 5.51 10.28 2.32
C ALA A 56 5.62 9.74 0.88
N PRO A 57 6.38 8.66 0.66
CA PRO A 57 6.48 8.03 -0.65
C PRO A 57 5.18 7.36 -1.10
N ALA A 58 4.24 7.16 -0.17
CA ALA A 58 2.93 6.57 -0.41
C ALA A 58 1.81 7.62 -0.31
N SER A 59 0.86 7.55 -1.24
CA SER A 59 -0.33 8.41 -1.28
C SER A 59 -1.56 7.66 -0.79
N ARG A 60 -2.43 8.35 -0.07
CA ARG A 60 -3.68 7.79 0.45
C ARG A 60 -4.84 8.67 0.04
N ILE A 61 -5.73 8.11 -0.77
CA ILE A 61 -6.93 8.79 -1.25
C ILE A 61 -8.14 8.09 -0.63
N GLY A 62 -8.99 8.87 0.04
CA GLY A 62 -10.16 8.34 0.74
C GLY A 62 -11.45 9.02 0.30
N LEU A 63 -12.48 8.23 0.02
CA LEU A 63 -13.85 8.69 -0.17
C LEU A 63 -14.68 8.31 1.06
N TYR A 64 -15.27 9.32 1.69
CA TYR A 64 -16.13 9.15 2.86
C TYR A 64 -17.56 9.52 2.49
N ILE A 65 -18.47 8.56 2.69
CA ILE A 65 -19.88 8.73 2.39
C ILE A 65 -20.66 8.49 3.68
N LYS A 66 -21.48 9.47 4.06
CA LYS A 66 -22.47 9.32 5.12
C LYS A 66 -23.64 8.48 4.60
N ALA A 67 -23.40 7.18 4.50
CA ALA A 67 -24.38 6.16 4.17
C ALA A 67 -24.47 5.18 5.35
N GLY A 68 -25.69 4.72 5.66
CA GLY A 68 -25.93 3.73 6.71
C GLY A 68 -25.37 2.34 6.38
N THR A 69 -25.62 1.35 7.25
CA THR A 69 -25.18 -0.06 7.14
C THR A 69 -25.66 -0.74 5.85
N SER A 70 -25.04 -0.44 4.72
CA SER A 70 -25.19 -1.20 3.49
C SER A 70 -23.92 -2.03 3.31
N HIS A 71 -23.84 -3.12 4.09
CA HIS A 71 -22.73 -4.08 4.02
C HIS A 71 -22.45 -4.50 2.56
N LEU A 72 -23.51 -4.71 1.77
CA LEU A 72 -23.41 -4.99 0.34
C LEU A 72 -22.82 -3.85 -0.49
N LEU A 73 -23.17 -2.59 -0.21
CA LEU A 73 -22.64 -1.45 -0.97
C LEU A 73 -21.14 -1.25 -0.71
N CYS A 74 -20.69 -1.47 0.52
CA CYS A 74 -19.28 -1.45 0.84
C CYS A 74 -18.53 -2.65 0.19
N LEU A 75 -19.14 -3.85 0.14
CA LEU A 75 -18.56 -5.01 -0.55
C LEU A 75 -18.58 -4.89 -2.08
N ALA A 76 -19.51 -4.11 -2.63
CA ALA A 76 -19.67 -3.91 -4.07
C ALA A 76 -18.59 -3.03 -4.73
N SER A 77 -17.57 -2.58 -3.98
CA SER A 77 -16.53 -1.67 -4.47
C SER A 77 -15.74 -2.18 -5.67
N SER A 78 -15.57 -3.49 -5.80
CA SER A 78 -14.85 -4.12 -6.93
C SER A 78 -15.79 -4.71 -8.00
N LEU A 79 -17.10 -4.42 -7.93
CA LEU A 79 -18.04 -4.86 -8.97
C LEU A 79 -17.96 -3.98 -10.21
N THR A 80 -18.44 -4.53 -11.33
CA THR A 80 -18.50 -3.81 -12.61
C THR A 80 -19.33 -2.54 -12.48
N THR A 81 -18.71 -1.43 -12.89
CA THR A 81 -19.36 -0.12 -13.01
C THR A 81 -19.71 0.16 -14.47
N LYS A 82 -20.47 1.22 -14.72
CA LYS A 82 -20.77 1.67 -16.09
C LYS A 82 -19.50 1.96 -16.93
N GLY A 83 -18.41 2.38 -16.29
CA GLY A 83 -17.17 2.78 -16.98
C GLY A 83 -16.04 1.74 -16.96
N ALA A 84 -16.09 0.75 -16.08
CA ALA A 84 -15.03 -0.25 -15.92
C ALA A 84 -15.58 -1.60 -15.45
N SER A 85 -15.11 -2.69 -16.07
CA SER A 85 -15.40 -4.05 -15.58
C SER A 85 -14.66 -4.32 -14.27
N SER A 86 -15.20 -5.21 -13.44
CA SER A 86 -14.53 -5.68 -12.21
C SER A 86 -13.09 -6.14 -12.47
N PHE A 87 -12.87 -6.86 -13.57
CA PHE A 87 -11.54 -7.30 -13.99
C PHE A 87 -10.58 -6.14 -14.27
N LYS A 88 -11.03 -5.11 -15.00
CA LYS A 88 -10.21 -3.91 -15.26
C LYS A 88 -9.91 -3.15 -13.97
N ILE A 89 -10.84 -3.13 -13.02
CA ILE A 89 -10.64 -2.48 -11.71
C ILE A 89 -9.55 -3.21 -10.93
N THR A 90 -9.65 -4.54 -10.80
CA THR A 90 -8.64 -5.34 -10.08
C THR A 90 -7.27 -5.23 -10.73
N GLN A 91 -7.18 -5.41 -12.06
CA GLN A 91 -5.91 -5.27 -12.76
C GLN A 91 -5.34 -3.86 -12.69
N GLY A 92 -6.17 -2.83 -12.72
CA GLY A 92 -5.71 -1.44 -12.59
C GLY A 92 -5.08 -1.18 -11.21
N ILE A 93 -5.68 -1.72 -10.16
CA ILE A 93 -5.14 -1.63 -8.79
C ILE A 93 -3.82 -2.41 -8.69
N GLU A 94 -3.79 -3.66 -9.18
CA GLU A 94 -2.60 -4.51 -9.15
C GLU A 94 -1.45 -3.95 -10.00
N ALA A 95 -1.73 -3.40 -11.18
CA ALA A 95 -0.71 -2.79 -12.05
C ALA A 95 -0.06 -1.55 -11.43
N SER A 96 -0.79 -0.86 -10.53
CA SER A 96 -0.27 0.27 -9.76
C SER A 96 0.37 -0.13 -8.42
N ASP A 97 0.46 -1.43 -8.11
CA ASP A 97 0.83 -1.97 -6.79
C ASP A 97 0.02 -1.34 -5.64
N GLY A 98 -1.21 -0.94 -5.95
CA GLY A 98 -2.09 -0.22 -5.05
C GLY A 98 -2.94 -1.16 -4.19
N LYS A 99 -3.55 -0.59 -3.15
CA LYS A 99 -4.50 -1.30 -2.29
C LYS A 99 -5.81 -0.55 -2.17
N LEU A 100 -6.89 -1.17 -2.65
CA LEU A 100 -8.27 -0.74 -2.36
C LEU A 100 -8.76 -1.41 -1.07
N SER A 101 -9.26 -0.61 -0.14
CA SER A 101 -9.85 -1.09 1.11
C SER A 101 -11.15 -0.37 1.41
N VAL A 102 -12.13 -1.11 1.95
CA VAL A 102 -13.43 -0.56 2.30
C VAL A 102 -13.73 -0.84 3.77
N THR A 103 -14.19 0.18 4.48
CA THR A 103 -14.62 0.10 5.87
C THR A 103 -16.04 0.62 5.97
N GLY A 104 -17.00 -0.29 6.20
CA GLY A 104 -18.38 0.06 6.53
C GLY A 104 -18.55 0.18 8.05
N LYS A 105 -19.09 1.30 8.51
CA LYS A 105 -19.61 1.50 9.86
C LYS A 105 -21.10 1.82 9.78
N TRP A 106 -21.77 1.80 10.94
CA TRP A 106 -23.21 2.04 10.99
C TRP A 106 -23.66 3.41 10.48
N SER A 107 -22.78 4.41 10.58
CA SER A 107 -23.04 5.80 10.19
C SER A 107 -22.34 6.25 8.90
N ALA A 108 -21.38 5.47 8.38
CA ALA A 108 -20.59 5.86 7.22
C ALA A 108 -19.92 4.66 6.53
N CYS A 109 -19.77 4.73 5.21
CA CYS A 109 -18.87 3.87 4.44
C CYS A 109 -17.65 4.69 3.99
N ARG A 110 -16.47 4.10 4.15
CA ARG A 110 -15.18 4.69 3.74
C ARG A 110 -14.54 3.77 2.72
N MET A 111 -14.19 4.29 1.56
CA MET A 111 -13.33 3.64 0.57
C MET A 111 -11.97 4.33 0.60
N MET A 112 -10.89 3.55 0.59
CA MET A 112 -9.53 4.06 0.54
C MET A 112 -8.73 3.35 -0.53
N VAL A 113 -7.97 4.12 -1.30
CA VAL A 113 -6.93 3.63 -2.20
C VAL A 113 -5.59 4.13 -1.69
N THR A 114 -4.64 3.21 -1.56
CA THR A 114 -3.25 3.51 -1.22
C THR A 114 -2.36 3.12 -2.39
N PHE A 115 -1.45 4.00 -2.77
CA PHE A 115 -0.37 3.77 -3.72
C PHE A 115 0.96 4.12 -3.06
#